data_AF-A0A952RQV5-F1
#
_entry.id   AF-A0A952RQV5-F1
#
_cell.length_a   1.000
_cell.length_b   1.000
_cell.length_c   1.000
_cell.angle_alpha   90.00
_cell.angle_beta   90.00
_cell.angle_gamma   90.00
#
_symmetry.space_group_name_H-M   'P 1'
#
loop_
_entity.id
_entity.type
_entity.pdbx_description
1 polymer ?
#
loop_
_entity_poly.entity_id
_entity_poly.type
_entity_poly.pdbx_seq_one_letter_code
_entity_poly.pdbx_strand_id
1 'polypeptide(L)'
;MQVAHGYLAGDLFASYHAPAGPPRNVGWVVCLPLHLDLIQSHRSMRLVAEVLAAAGLHVLRVHYAGTTESVGSTDHDPDRVERWLASVRAAIGALAAVPGVESVGLLGVRIGGAFALETATRLDVSHLVLWEPSAGNMYGREMEILASSAPQPDPPVGEGVVAGGYWLSKGTLADLARLELEKMTPRGKPDVLLVYRDDRKAPPRLAQHLERHGSAVTVLQPPGHKEMMVMPQKSAVPHALIDAIRDWAVARSRTIESTGALALAPEIVVDGLRWRTLRFGTNGHLFGVRTEPAGGATRPGVLLLTGGVTPRTAGNNSYVTLAERLAKRGHAVVRMDVSFIGESGTPDGEDGRENDPFPPSILDDARAGRAELPPGPFWVYGLCSGAFAAFQVALGDDRARGAFIVNPERFTPPAPEAAEPALSTADQLEQMNRYLQVIRDPAAWKKLLSGKADVRYLAKVLSARAASKVGALRERVETRLGRAPAKGLAADVDRMLARGTDVHFVFSEGDPGHAATLAELGARASELEAKGMRITTFARADHNFHELSSRAKMLDWVVSTICTARG
;
A
#
# COMPACT_ATOMS: atom_id res chain seq x y z
N MET A 1 20.77 1.50 9.38
CA MET A 1 21.14 1.54 7.95
C MET A 1 20.57 2.81 7.33
N GLN A 2 21.36 3.57 6.57
CA GLN A 2 20.92 4.84 5.99
C GLN A 2 20.31 4.59 4.60
N VAL A 3 18.98 4.49 4.52
CA VAL A 3 18.25 4.41 3.25
C VAL A 3 17.90 5.82 2.80
N ALA A 4 18.30 6.19 1.58
CA ALA A 4 17.91 7.44 0.96
C ALA A 4 16.66 7.23 0.09
N HIS A 5 15.65 8.09 0.27
CA HIS A 5 14.46 8.12 -0.59
C HIS A 5 14.39 9.45 -1.30
N GLY A 6 14.10 9.40 -2.59
CA GLY A 6 14.01 10.60 -3.41
C GLY A 6 13.73 10.24 -4.85
N TYR A 7 14.06 11.18 -5.72
CA TYR A 7 13.77 11.11 -7.13
C TYR A 7 15.04 10.96 -7.95
N LEU A 8 14.95 10.08 -8.93
CA LEU A 8 15.93 9.82 -9.97
C LEU A 8 15.38 10.31 -11.31
N ALA A 9 16.26 10.80 -12.18
CA ALA A 9 15.90 11.26 -13.53
C ALA A 9 14.79 12.33 -13.58
N GLY A 10 14.57 13.04 -12.47
CA GLY A 10 13.60 14.14 -12.36
C GLY A 10 12.19 13.74 -11.95
N ASP A 11 11.81 12.47 -12.08
CA ASP A 11 10.41 12.03 -11.88
C ASP A 11 10.23 10.59 -11.35
N LEU A 12 11.29 9.79 -11.27
CA LEU A 12 11.21 8.40 -10.79
C LEU A 12 11.49 8.32 -9.29
N PHE A 13 10.53 7.92 -8.48
CA PHE A 13 10.77 7.65 -7.08
C PHE A 13 11.65 6.41 -6.92
N ALA A 14 12.65 6.51 -6.07
CA ALA A 14 13.57 5.43 -5.77
C ALA A 14 13.97 5.41 -4.30
N SER A 15 14.38 4.22 -3.85
CA SER A 15 15.00 4.01 -2.55
C SER A 15 16.39 3.42 -2.75
N TYR A 16 17.41 4.16 -2.35
CA TYR A 16 18.81 3.77 -2.44
C TYR A 16 19.33 3.30 -1.08
N HIS A 17 19.83 2.08 -1.05
CA HIS A 17 20.43 1.43 0.11
C HIS A 17 21.94 1.40 -0.14
N ALA A 18 22.65 2.30 0.54
CA ALA A 18 24.10 2.34 0.47
C ALA A 18 24.71 1.14 1.22
N PRO A 19 25.89 0.64 0.80
CA PRO A 19 26.62 -0.39 1.53
C PRO A 19 26.78 -0.02 3.01
N ALA A 20 26.36 -0.93 3.90
CA ALA A 20 26.59 -0.82 5.33
C ALA A 20 27.71 -1.76 5.82
N GLY A 21 28.03 -2.80 5.05
CA GLY A 21 29.23 -3.64 5.22
C GLY A 21 30.40 -3.18 4.35
N PRO A 22 31.54 -3.92 4.35
CA PRO A 22 32.67 -3.64 3.47
C PRO A 22 32.20 -3.53 2.01
N PRO A 23 32.43 -2.40 1.33
CA PRO A 23 31.81 -2.13 0.04
C PRO A 23 32.27 -3.15 -1.00
N ARG A 24 31.37 -3.47 -1.94
CA ARG A 24 31.58 -4.44 -3.00
C ARG A 24 31.37 -3.81 -4.37
N ASN A 25 32.05 -4.36 -5.37
CA ASN A 25 32.10 -3.79 -6.72
C ASN A 25 30.83 -3.97 -7.57
N VAL A 26 29.77 -4.59 -7.04
CA VAL A 26 28.53 -4.86 -7.79
C VAL A 26 27.37 -4.06 -7.20
N GLY A 27 26.67 -3.34 -8.06
CA GLY A 27 25.40 -2.69 -7.74
C GLY A 27 24.20 -3.52 -8.18
N TRP A 28 23.10 -3.47 -7.43
CA TRP A 28 21.87 -4.18 -7.71
C TRP A 28 20.70 -3.23 -7.94
N VAL A 29 20.03 -3.36 -9.08
CA VAL A 29 18.72 -2.73 -9.30
C VAL A 29 17.63 -3.75 -9.00
N VAL A 30 16.71 -3.39 -8.11
CA VAL A 30 15.53 -4.22 -7.82
C VAL A 30 14.39 -3.78 -8.73
N CYS A 31 14.06 -4.63 -9.70
CA CYS A 31 12.89 -4.52 -10.55
C CYS A 31 11.66 -5.01 -9.75
N LEU A 32 11.00 -4.05 -9.10
CA LEU A 32 9.79 -4.29 -8.29
C LEU A 32 8.69 -5.00 -9.11
N PRO A 33 7.85 -5.83 -8.47
CA PRO A 33 6.62 -6.28 -9.12
C PRO A 33 5.60 -5.13 -9.27
N LEU A 34 4.48 -5.38 -9.95
CA LEU A 34 3.43 -4.39 -10.18
C LEU A 34 2.15 -4.70 -9.40
N HIS A 35 1.37 -3.66 -9.12
CA HIS A 35 0.00 -3.76 -8.61
C HIS A 35 -0.10 -4.53 -7.29
N LEU A 36 -1.00 -5.52 -7.21
CA LEU A 36 -1.23 -6.31 -6.00
C LEU A 36 0.04 -7.05 -5.55
N ASP A 37 0.82 -7.58 -6.49
CA ASP A 37 2.08 -8.26 -6.19
C ASP A 37 3.05 -7.32 -5.42
N LEU A 38 3.07 -6.02 -5.76
CA LEU A 38 3.88 -5.04 -5.05
C LEU A 38 3.39 -4.81 -3.62
N ILE A 39 2.08 -4.70 -3.41
CA ILE A 39 1.54 -4.51 -2.06
C ILE A 39 1.85 -5.73 -1.18
N GLN A 40 1.69 -6.94 -1.71
CA GLN A 40 1.93 -8.19 -0.98
C GLN A 40 3.41 -8.44 -0.66
N SER A 41 4.31 -8.04 -1.57
CA SER A 41 5.75 -8.29 -1.46
C SER A 41 6.56 -7.08 -0.99
N HIS A 42 5.94 -5.91 -0.77
CA HIS A 42 6.62 -4.63 -0.48
C HIS A 42 7.69 -4.80 0.61
N ARG A 43 7.31 -5.45 1.70
CA ARG A 43 8.20 -5.68 2.84
C ARG A 43 9.37 -6.57 2.50
N SER A 44 9.13 -7.68 1.80
CA SER A 44 10.20 -8.55 1.31
C SER A 44 11.15 -7.81 0.37
N MET A 45 10.64 -6.89 -0.46
CA MET A 45 11.48 -6.07 -1.34
C MET A 45 12.36 -5.10 -0.55
N ARG A 46 11.82 -4.52 0.53
CA ARG A 46 12.61 -3.70 1.46
C ARG A 46 13.70 -4.52 2.13
N LEU A 47 13.36 -5.69 2.68
CA LEU A 47 14.32 -6.53 3.41
C LEU A 47 15.40 -7.11 2.48
N VAL A 48 15.08 -7.50 1.25
CA VAL A 48 16.09 -7.90 0.25
C VAL A 48 17.13 -6.80 0.06
N ALA A 49 16.68 -5.54 -0.08
CA ALA A 49 17.60 -4.43 -0.26
C ALA A 49 18.44 -4.16 0.99
N GLU A 50 17.84 -4.22 2.18
CA GLU A 50 18.53 -4.05 3.46
C GLU A 50 19.59 -5.16 3.66
N VAL A 51 19.25 -6.42 3.41
CA VAL A 51 20.17 -7.56 3.60
C VAL A 51 21.33 -7.53 2.61
N LEU A 52 21.08 -7.18 1.34
CA LEU A 52 22.12 -7.01 0.33
C LEU A 52 23.05 -5.84 0.66
N ALA A 53 22.48 -4.71 1.09
CA ALA A 53 23.27 -3.54 1.48
C ALA A 53 24.10 -3.80 2.75
N ALA A 54 23.58 -4.58 3.71
CA ALA A 54 24.32 -5.01 4.89
C ALA A 54 25.51 -5.89 4.52
N ALA A 55 25.40 -6.66 3.44
CA ALA A 55 26.48 -7.45 2.87
C ALA A 55 27.49 -6.64 2.04
N GLY A 56 27.34 -5.31 1.95
CA GLY A 56 28.28 -4.41 1.28
C GLY A 56 27.93 -4.05 -0.17
N LEU A 57 26.76 -4.44 -0.67
CA LEU A 57 26.32 -4.16 -2.04
C LEU A 57 25.57 -2.83 -2.13
N HIS A 58 25.68 -2.14 -3.26
CA HIS A 58 24.78 -1.03 -3.56
C HIS A 58 23.42 -1.58 -4.01
N VAL A 59 22.31 -1.07 -3.49
CA VAL A 59 20.98 -1.50 -3.94
C VAL A 59 20.07 -0.31 -4.24
N LEU A 60 19.49 -0.30 -5.43
CA LEU A 60 18.54 0.71 -5.87
C LEU A 60 17.18 0.05 -6.18
N ARG A 61 16.17 0.33 -5.35
CA ARG A 61 14.77 -0.01 -5.64
C ARG A 61 14.16 1.14 -6.43
N VAL A 62 13.83 0.92 -7.69
CA VAL A 62 13.18 1.93 -8.55
C VAL A 62 11.70 1.62 -8.70
N HIS A 63 10.87 2.65 -8.52
CA HIS A 63 9.46 2.57 -8.83
C HIS A 63 9.25 3.08 -10.25
N TYR A 64 8.48 2.34 -11.04
CA TYR A 64 8.32 2.66 -12.45
C TYR A 64 7.48 3.92 -12.66
N ALA A 65 7.68 4.59 -13.80
CA ALA A 65 6.91 5.78 -14.18
C ALA A 65 5.39 5.62 -13.94
N GLY A 66 4.79 6.62 -13.27
CA GLY A 66 3.38 6.64 -12.85
C GLY A 66 2.96 5.61 -11.81
N THR A 67 3.88 4.81 -11.25
CA THR A 67 3.58 3.86 -10.16
C THR A 67 4.04 4.42 -8.84
N THR A 68 3.27 4.16 -7.76
CA THR A 68 3.56 4.67 -6.41
C THR A 68 3.82 6.19 -6.40
N GLU A 69 5.00 6.64 -5.97
CA GLU A 69 5.42 8.04 -5.90
C GLU A 69 6.15 8.54 -7.15
N SER A 70 6.38 7.71 -8.17
CA SER A 70 6.93 8.16 -9.45
C SER A 70 5.86 8.94 -10.20
N VAL A 71 6.21 10.11 -10.72
CA VAL A 71 5.26 11.02 -11.37
C VAL A 71 4.67 10.38 -12.63
N GLY A 72 3.44 10.76 -12.96
CA GLY A 72 2.65 10.24 -14.09
C GLY A 72 1.45 9.42 -13.62
N SER A 73 0.71 8.87 -14.57
CA SER A 73 -0.53 8.13 -14.31
C SER A 73 -0.52 6.73 -14.91
N THR A 74 -0.67 5.70 -14.07
CA THR A 74 -0.92 4.32 -14.52
C THR A 74 -2.12 4.17 -15.43
N ASP A 75 -3.15 4.98 -15.22
CA ASP A 75 -4.46 4.76 -15.82
C ASP A 75 -4.58 5.44 -17.19
N HIS A 76 -3.73 6.44 -17.49
CA HIS A 76 -3.94 7.32 -18.65
C HIS A 76 -2.72 7.49 -19.56
N ASP A 77 -1.50 7.22 -19.09
CA ASP A 77 -0.32 7.46 -19.90
C ASP A 77 -0.15 6.40 -21.01
N PRO A 78 0.23 6.79 -22.24
CA PRO A 78 0.52 5.84 -23.31
C PRO A 78 1.86 5.13 -23.09
N ASP A 79 2.08 4.03 -23.82
CA ASP A 79 3.36 3.30 -23.89
C ASP A 79 3.88 2.81 -22.53
N ARG A 80 2.97 2.37 -21.66
CA ARG A 80 3.23 2.01 -20.25
C ARG A 80 4.41 1.06 -20.08
N VAL A 81 4.44 -0.04 -20.85
CA VAL A 81 5.48 -1.06 -20.73
C VAL A 81 6.86 -0.51 -21.07
N GLU A 82 6.97 0.28 -22.14
CA GLU A 82 8.24 0.90 -22.51
C GLU A 82 8.69 1.92 -21.45
N ARG A 83 7.78 2.71 -20.87
CA ARG A 83 8.11 3.63 -19.76
C ARG A 83 8.60 2.88 -18.50
N TRP A 84 8.03 1.71 -18.21
CA TRP A 84 8.48 0.86 -17.11
C TRP A 84 9.88 0.30 -17.36
N LEU A 85 10.15 -0.20 -18.57
CA LEU A 85 11.48 -0.65 -18.97
C LEU A 85 12.50 0.50 -18.98
N ALA A 86 12.09 1.70 -19.43
CA ALA A 86 12.92 2.90 -19.38
C ALA A 86 13.31 3.29 -17.94
N SER A 87 12.40 3.08 -16.98
CA SER A 87 12.67 3.31 -15.57
C SER A 87 13.76 2.36 -15.03
N VAL A 88 13.76 1.09 -15.46
CA VAL A 88 14.83 0.13 -15.13
C VAL A 88 16.16 0.58 -15.72
N ARG A 89 16.18 1.00 -17.00
CA ARG A 89 17.40 1.48 -17.67
C ARG A 89 17.96 2.74 -17.01
N ALA A 90 17.10 3.67 -16.59
CA ALA A 90 17.52 4.86 -15.83
C ALA A 90 18.17 4.48 -14.49
N ALA A 91 17.60 3.51 -13.77
CA ALA A 91 18.17 3.00 -12.53
C ALA A 91 19.55 2.33 -12.73
N ILE A 92 19.70 1.54 -13.81
CA ILE A 92 21.00 0.93 -14.17
C ILE A 92 22.04 2.03 -14.43
N GLY A 93 21.70 3.03 -15.25
CA GLY A 93 22.61 4.13 -15.57
C GLY A 93 23.04 4.92 -14.33
N ALA A 94 22.10 5.17 -13.42
CA ALA A 94 22.38 5.87 -12.16
C ALA A 94 23.32 5.08 -11.25
N LEU A 95 23.12 3.76 -11.14
CA LEU A 95 23.92 2.91 -10.29
C LEU A 95 25.32 2.65 -10.85
N ALA A 96 25.42 2.49 -12.18
CA ALA A 96 26.70 2.35 -12.89
C ALA A 96 27.56 3.61 -12.81
N ALA A 97 26.97 4.78 -12.55
CA ALA A 97 27.70 6.04 -12.36
C ALA A 97 28.30 6.19 -10.94
N VAL A 98 27.98 5.30 -10.00
CA VAL A 98 28.52 5.36 -8.64
C VAL A 98 29.98 4.90 -8.64
N PRO A 99 30.95 5.72 -8.16
CA PRO A 99 32.34 5.30 -8.05
C PRO A 99 32.46 4.01 -7.24
N GLY A 100 33.16 2.99 -7.75
CA GLY A 100 33.30 1.68 -7.10
C GLY A 100 32.31 0.61 -7.59
N VAL A 101 31.19 1.00 -8.22
CA VAL A 101 30.32 0.06 -8.93
C VAL A 101 30.94 -0.23 -10.31
N GLU A 102 31.46 -1.44 -10.48
CA GLU A 102 32.10 -1.91 -11.72
C GLU A 102 31.12 -2.64 -12.63
N SER A 103 30.07 -3.23 -12.05
CA SER A 103 29.00 -3.88 -12.81
C SER A 103 27.66 -3.82 -12.07
N VAL A 104 26.58 -3.97 -12.84
CA VAL A 104 25.21 -3.95 -12.32
C VAL A 104 24.53 -5.30 -12.54
N GLY A 105 23.93 -5.83 -11.48
CA GLY A 105 22.99 -6.95 -11.51
C GLY A 105 21.54 -6.48 -11.38
N LEU A 106 20.60 -7.28 -11.89
CA LEU A 106 19.16 -7.02 -11.74
C LEU A 106 18.50 -8.12 -10.92
N LEU A 107 17.67 -7.73 -9.96
CA LEU A 107 16.79 -8.63 -9.22
C LEU A 107 15.35 -8.31 -9.56
N GLY A 108 14.64 -9.23 -10.19
CA GLY A 108 13.24 -9.04 -10.57
C GLY A 108 12.33 -10.09 -9.98
N VAL A 109 11.16 -9.66 -9.49
CA VAL A 109 10.14 -10.53 -8.88
C VAL A 109 8.88 -10.52 -9.73
N ARG A 110 8.29 -11.68 -10.01
CA ARG A 110 7.07 -11.80 -10.84
C ARG A 110 7.24 -11.09 -12.18
N ILE A 111 6.37 -10.14 -12.53
CA ILE A 111 6.50 -9.35 -13.76
C ILE A 111 7.78 -8.48 -13.79
N GLY A 112 8.29 -8.07 -12.62
CA GLY A 112 9.60 -7.42 -12.51
C GLY A 112 10.76 -8.30 -12.97
N GLY A 113 10.61 -9.62 -12.87
CA GLY A 113 11.54 -10.60 -13.45
C GLY A 113 11.56 -10.56 -14.99
N ALA A 114 10.40 -10.38 -15.62
CA ALA A 114 10.33 -10.19 -17.06
C ALA A 114 10.96 -8.86 -17.49
N PHE A 115 10.76 -7.77 -16.73
CA PHE A 115 11.40 -6.49 -17.00
C PHE A 115 12.93 -6.56 -16.86
N ALA A 116 13.43 -7.26 -15.83
CA ALA A 116 14.85 -7.50 -15.66
C ALA A 116 15.44 -8.28 -16.84
N LEU A 117 14.79 -9.38 -17.25
CA LEU A 117 15.25 -10.20 -18.37
C LEU A 117 15.17 -9.46 -19.71
N GLU A 118 14.08 -8.73 -19.98
CA GLU A 118 13.93 -7.92 -21.19
C GLU A 118 15.05 -6.87 -21.27
N THR A 119 15.31 -6.17 -20.16
CA THR A 119 16.36 -5.14 -20.12
C THR A 119 17.73 -5.74 -20.43
N ALA A 120 18.01 -6.94 -19.94
CA ALA A 120 19.24 -7.68 -20.22
C ALA A 120 19.39 -8.13 -21.70
N THR A 121 18.30 -8.13 -22.48
CA THR A 121 18.38 -8.32 -23.95
C THR A 121 18.89 -7.08 -24.68
N ARG A 122 18.88 -5.92 -24.02
CA ARG A 122 19.28 -4.63 -24.61
C ARG A 122 20.60 -4.14 -24.07
N LEU A 123 20.82 -4.30 -22.77
CA LEU A 123 21.99 -3.84 -22.03
C LEU A 123 22.77 -5.01 -21.44
N ASP A 124 24.08 -4.87 -21.35
CA ASP A 124 24.93 -5.83 -20.67
C ASP A 124 24.81 -5.63 -19.15
N VAL A 125 24.35 -6.67 -18.47
CA VAL A 125 24.29 -6.76 -17.00
C VAL A 125 25.11 -7.96 -16.56
N SER A 126 25.75 -7.90 -15.39
CA SER A 126 26.65 -8.98 -14.95
C SER A 126 25.89 -10.16 -14.34
N HIS A 127 24.76 -9.90 -13.69
CA HIS A 127 23.99 -10.91 -12.97
C HIS A 127 22.48 -10.69 -13.08
N LEU A 128 21.72 -11.78 -13.04
CA LEU A 128 20.25 -11.76 -12.96
C LEU A 128 19.77 -12.65 -11.81
N VAL A 129 18.92 -12.09 -10.94
CA VAL A 129 18.11 -12.86 -10.00
C VAL A 129 16.67 -12.76 -10.48
N LEU A 130 16.12 -13.86 -10.95
CA LEU A 130 14.74 -13.95 -11.43
C LEU A 130 13.94 -14.77 -10.43
N TRP A 131 13.18 -14.07 -9.58
CA TRP A 131 12.37 -14.67 -8.53
C TRP A 131 10.93 -14.83 -8.99
N GLU A 132 10.54 -16.08 -9.21
CA GLU A 132 9.22 -16.48 -9.70
C GLU A 132 8.79 -15.63 -10.92
N PRO A 133 9.65 -15.51 -11.95
CA PRO A 133 9.40 -14.60 -13.07
C PRO A 133 8.12 -14.99 -13.79
N SER A 134 7.26 -14.01 -14.06
CA SER A 134 6.01 -14.21 -14.81
C SER A 134 6.16 -13.69 -16.23
N ALA A 135 5.89 -14.52 -17.22
CA ALA A 135 5.75 -14.05 -18.60
C ALA A 135 4.56 -13.08 -18.70
N GLY A 136 4.67 -12.06 -19.55
CA GLY A 136 3.67 -11.00 -19.53
C GLY A 136 2.27 -11.43 -19.98
N ASN A 137 2.15 -12.47 -20.81
CA ASN A 137 0.86 -13.08 -21.15
C ASN A 137 0.22 -13.81 -19.94
N MET A 138 1.03 -14.48 -19.12
CA MET A 138 0.57 -15.13 -17.90
C MET A 138 0.11 -14.08 -16.89
N TYR A 139 0.91 -13.02 -16.71
CA TYR A 139 0.54 -11.88 -15.87
C TYR A 139 -0.76 -11.22 -16.34
N GLY A 140 -0.92 -10.96 -17.64
CA GLY A 140 -2.16 -10.43 -18.20
C GLY A 140 -3.38 -11.31 -17.90
N ARG A 141 -3.24 -12.63 -18.05
CA ARG A 141 -4.30 -13.59 -17.73
C ARG A 141 -4.63 -13.63 -16.23
N GLU A 142 -3.64 -13.54 -15.36
CA GLU A 142 -3.85 -13.41 -13.91
C GLU A 142 -4.64 -12.14 -13.58
N MET A 143 -4.35 -11.03 -14.27
CA MET A 143 -5.11 -9.77 -14.11
C MET A 143 -6.56 -9.90 -14.61
N GLU A 144 -6.81 -10.59 -15.72
CA GLU A 144 -8.17 -10.89 -16.20
C GLU A 144 -8.96 -11.78 -15.22
N ILE A 145 -8.31 -12.79 -14.63
CA ILE A 145 -8.90 -13.63 -13.60
C ILE A 145 -9.22 -12.82 -12.34
N LEU A 146 -8.30 -11.95 -11.91
CA LEU A 146 -8.53 -11.07 -10.77
C LEU A 146 -9.70 -10.12 -11.03
N ALA A 147 -9.78 -9.51 -12.22
CA ALA A 147 -10.86 -8.62 -12.62
C ALA A 147 -12.23 -9.32 -12.60
N SER A 148 -12.31 -10.54 -13.14
CA SER A 148 -13.55 -11.33 -13.18
C SER A 148 -13.98 -11.91 -11.83
N SER A 149 -13.06 -11.99 -10.87
CA SER A 149 -13.33 -12.47 -9.51
C SER A 149 -13.79 -11.38 -8.55
N ALA A 150 -13.81 -10.12 -8.99
CA ALA A 150 -14.26 -9.00 -8.16
C ALA A 150 -15.75 -9.16 -7.77
N PRO A 151 -16.14 -8.90 -6.50
CA PRO A 151 -17.53 -9.01 -6.08
C PRO A 151 -18.47 -8.13 -6.91
N GLN A 152 -17.99 -6.94 -7.30
CA GLN A 152 -18.67 -6.02 -8.20
C GLN A 152 -17.69 -5.50 -9.26
N PRO A 153 -17.52 -6.20 -10.39
CA PRO A 153 -16.60 -5.74 -11.43
C PRO A 153 -17.05 -4.38 -11.95
N ASP A 154 -16.10 -3.48 -12.19
CA ASP A 154 -16.38 -2.22 -12.87
C ASP A 154 -17.03 -2.50 -14.24
N PRO A 155 -17.93 -1.62 -14.73
CA PRO A 155 -18.31 -1.68 -16.13
C PRO A 155 -17.05 -1.55 -17.01
N PRO A 156 -17.02 -2.14 -18.21
CA PRO A 156 -15.87 -2.01 -19.10
C PRO A 156 -15.51 -0.53 -19.33
N VAL A 157 -14.29 -0.13 -18.95
CA VAL A 157 -13.81 1.24 -19.10
C VAL A 157 -13.06 1.38 -20.42
N GLY A 158 -13.75 1.42 -21.55
CA GLY A 158 -13.07 1.34 -22.87
C GLY A 158 -12.48 -0.05 -23.13
N GLU A 159 -11.44 -0.14 -23.96
CA GLU A 159 -10.83 -1.43 -24.35
C GLU A 159 -9.72 -1.85 -23.38
N GLY A 160 -10.05 -2.46 -22.24
CA GLY A 160 -9.07 -2.96 -21.26
C GLY A 160 -9.70 -3.65 -20.04
N VAL A 161 -8.90 -3.89 -18.99
CA VAL A 161 -9.33 -4.59 -17.76
C VAL A 161 -9.00 -3.81 -16.49
N VAL A 162 -9.90 -3.87 -15.50
CA VAL A 162 -9.68 -3.34 -14.15
C VAL A 162 -9.37 -4.51 -13.22
N ALA A 163 -8.11 -4.67 -12.81
CA ALA A 163 -7.67 -5.78 -11.97
C ALA A 163 -7.20 -5.27 -10.61
N GLY A 164 -7.90 -5.65 -9.53
CA GLY A 164 -7.59 -5.15 -8.18
C GLY A 164 -7.56 -3.62 -8.09
N GLY A 165 -8.38 -2.96 -8.91
CA GLY A 165 -8.47 -1.51 -9.05
C GLY A 165 -7.45 -0.83 -9.95
N TYR A 166 -6.55 -1.57 -10.57
CA TYR A 166 -5.58 -1.02 -11.54
C TYR A 166 -6.11 -1.16 -12.96
N TRP A 167 -6.09 -0.06 -13.72
CA TRP A 167 -6.50 -0.09 -15.12
C TRP A 167 -5.36 -0.58 -16.02
N LEU A 168 -5.66 -1.56 -16.86
CA LEU A 168 -4.76 -2.07 -17.89
C LEU A 168 -5.46 -1.98 -19.24
N SER A 169 -5.03 -1.02 -20.07
CA SER A 169 -5.52 -0.89 -21.44
C SER A 169 -5.16 -2.14 -22.27
N LYS A 170 -5.93 -2.41 -23.32
CA LYS A 170 -5.64 -3.45 -24.32
C LYS A 170 -4.27 -3.26 -24.96
N GLY A 171 -3.84 -2.01 -25.18
CA GLY A 171 -2.48 -1.70 -25.65
C GLY A 171 -1.43 -2.17 -24.64
N THR A 172 -1.60 -1.82 -23.36
CA THR A 172 -0.72 -2.27 -22.27
C THR A 172 -0.67 -3.80 -22.17
N LEU A 173 -1.83 -4.48 -22.25
CA LEU A 173 -1.89 -5.94 -22.23
C LEU A 173 -1.18 -6.56 -23.44
N ALA A 174 -1.34 -5.98 -24.62
CA ALA A 174 -0.67 -6.44 -25.84
C ALA A 174 0.86 -6.27 -25.74
N ASP A 175 1.34 -5.16 -25.19
CA ASP A 175 2.77 -4.93 -24.99
C ASP A 175 3.36 -5.84 -23.91
N LEU A 176 2.61 -6.07 -22.81
CA LEU A 176 2.99 -7.07 -21.81
C LEU A 176 3.08 -8.46 -22.43
N ALA A 177 2.15 -8.84 -23.31
CA ALA A 177 2.15 -10.15 -23.95
C ALA A 177 3.40 -10.41 -24.81
N ARG A 178 4.14 -9.36 -25.24
CA ARG A 178 5.43 -9.50 -25.94
C ARG A 178 6.56 -9.93 -25.00
N LEU A 179 6.35 -9.86 -23.69
CA LEU A 179 7.34 -10.24 -22.68
C LEU A 179 7.37 -11.77 -22.47
N GLU A 180 7.85 -12.48 -23.49
CA GLU A 180 7.96 -13.94 -23.51
C GLU A 180 9.35 -14.38 -23.01
N LEU A 181 9.43 -14.85 -21.77
CA LEU A 181 10.69 -15.19 -21.09
C LEU A 181 11.60 -16.13 -21.91
N GLU A 182 11.01 -17.16 -22.52
CA GLU A 182 11.74 -18.18 -23.31
C GLU A 182 12.15 -17.71 -24.71
N LYS A 183 11.83 -16.46 -25.09
CA LYS A 183 12.28 -15.81 -26.34
C LYS A 183 13.26 -14.67 -26.09
N MET A 184 13.56 -14.37 -24.82
CA MET A 184 14.49 -13.32 -24.44
C MET A 184 15.88 -13.92 -24.24
N THR A 185 16.85 -13.42 -25.00
CA THR A 185 18.25 -13.85 -24.89
C THR A 185 19.07 -12.68 -24.36
N PRO A 186 19.63 -12.77 -23.14
CA PRO A 186 20.46 -11.71 -22.59
C PRO A 186 21.79 -11.59 -23.37
N ARG A 187 22.26 -10.37 -23.64
CA ARG A 187 23.45 -10.11 -24.48
C ARG A 187 24.76 -10.48 -23.78
N GLY A 188 24.89 -10.10 -22.52
CA GLY A 188 26.13 -10.24 -21.72
C GLY A 188 26.36 -11.61 -21.10
N LYS A 189 25.51 -12.62 -21.38
CA LYS A 189 25.56 -13.97 -20.77
C LYS A 189 25.71 -13.92 -19.23
N PRO A 190 24.83 -13.19 -18.52
CA PRO A 190 24.94 -13.02 -17.09
C PRO A 190 24.89 -14.36 -16.36
N ASP A 191 25.49 -14.42 -15.18
CA ASP A 191 25.15 -15.47 -14.23
C ASP A 191 23.71 -15.27 -13.76
N VAL A 192 22.91 -16.35 -13.76
CA VAL A 192 21.48 -16.29 -13.44
C VAL A 192 21.16 -17.14 -12.21
N LEU A 193 20.46 -16.56 -11.25
CA LEU A 193 19.74 -17.26 -10.21
C LEU A 193 18.25 -17.28 -10.53
N LEU A 194 17.70 -18.47 -10.76
CA LEU A 194 16.27 -18.71 -10.82
C LEU A 194 15.78 -19.15 -9.45
N VAL A 195 14.88 -18.38 -8.85
CA VAL A 195 14.26 -18.73 -7.56
C VAL A 195 12.79 -19.04 -7.82
N TYR A 196 12.37 -20.27 -7.54
CA TYR A 196 10.98 -20.69 -7.65
C TYR A 196 10.38 -21.02 -6.27
N ARG A 197 9.06 -21.11 -6.23
CA ARG A 197 8.28 -21.58 -5.09
C ARG A 197 8.62 -23.01 -4.76
N ASP A 198 8.58 -23.33 -3.48
CA ASP A 198 8.79 -24.66 -2.91
C ASP A 198 7.56 -25.59 -2.99
N ASP A 199 6.37 -25.04 -3.26
CA ASP A 199 5.11 -25.81 -3.30
C ASP A 199 4.78 -26.43 -4.67
N ARG A 200 5.69 -26.34 -5.64
CA ARG A 200 5.53 -26.93 -6.99
C ARG A 200 6.88 -27.27 -7.62
N LYS A 201 6.89 -28.10 -8.67
CA LYS A 201 8.11 -28.38 -9.44
C LYS A 201 8.53 -27.14 -10.25
N ALA A 202 9.81 -26.76 -10.17
CA ALA A 202 10.38 -25.70 -10.99
C ALA A 202 10.26 -26.00 -12.49
N PRO A 203 9.75 -25.07 -13.32
CA PRO A 203 9.71 -25.22 -14.77
C PRO A 203 11.14 -25.23 -15.36
N PRO A 204 11.52 -26.25 -16.16
CA PRO A 204 12.91 -26.36 -16.64
C PRO A 204 13.19 -25.48 -17.85
N ARG A 205 12.16 -25.02 -18.58
CA ARG A 205 12.30 -24.42 -19.91
C ARG A 205 13.13 -23.14 -19.93
N LEU A 206 12.90 -22.24 -18.96
CA LEU A 206 13.63 -20.98 -18.87
C LEU A 206 15.11 -21.23 -18.53
N ALA A 207 15.40 -22.14 -17.58
CA ALA A 207 16.77 -22.51 -17.25
C ALA A 207 17.50 -23.06 -18.48
N GLN A 208 16.91 -24.04 -19.15
CA GLN A 208 17.47 -24.63 -20.37
C GLN A 208 17.64 -23.60 -21.50
N HIS A 209 16.73 -22.64 -21.65
CA HIS A 209 16.85 -21.57 -22.64
C HIS A 209 18.07 -20.69 -22.36
N LEU A 210 18.23 -20.23 -21.13
CA LEU A 210 19.34 -19.38 -20.71
C LEU A 210 20.70 -20.10 -20.80
N GLU A 211 20.74 -21.37 -20.39
CA GLU A 211 21.93 -22.24 -20.51
C GLU A 211 22.32 -22.45 -21.98
N ARG A 212 21.36 -22.76 -22.86
CA ARG A 212 21.61 -22.89 -24.31
C ARG A 212 22.20 -21.63 -24.94
N HIS A 213 21.93 -20.47 -24.34
CA HIS A 213 22.45 -19.17 -24.81
C HIS A 213 23.67 -18.70 -24.01
N GLY A 214 24.28 -19.58 -23.21
CA GLY A 214 25.60 -19.38 -22.61
C GLY A 214 25.61 -18.70 -21.25
N SER A 215 24.45 -18.53 -20.59
CA SER A 215 24.39 -18.06 -19.20
C SER A 215 24.62 -19.23 -18.23
N ALA A 216 25.35 -19.01 -17.15
CA ALA A 216 25.45 -19.99 -16.07
C ALA A 216 24.21 -19.88 -15.16
N VAL A 217 23.43 -20.95 -15.02
CA VAL A 217 22.14 -20.91 -14.32
C VAL A 217 22.18 -21.73 -13.04
N THR A 218 21.78 -21.13 -11.93
CA THR A 218 21.49 -21.79 -10.65
C THR A 218 19.99 -21.77 -10.41
N VAL A 219 19.38 -22.90 -10.04
CA VAL A 219 17.95 -22.98 -9.71
C VAL A 219 17.77 -23.31 -8.23
N LEU A 220 17.02 -22.51 -7.49
CA LEU A 220 16.69 -22.73 -6.08
C LEU A 220 15.17 -22.73 -5.84
N GLN A 221 14.73 -23.48 -4.82
CA GLN A 221 13.35 -23.49 -4.32
C GLN A 221 13.30 -23.40 -2.78
N PRO A 222 13.84 -22.32 -2.18
CA PRO A 222 13.76 -22.11 -0.74
C PRO A 222 12.30 -21.78 -0.34
N PRO A 223 11.91 -22.06 0.91
CA PRO A 223 10.54 -21.87 1.36
C PRO A 223 10.13 -20.40 1.50
N GLY A 224 8.82 -20.16 1.49
CA GLY A 224 8.21 -18.89 1.96
C GLY A 224 7.63 -17.98 0.88
N HIS A 225 7.85 -18.23 -0.42
CA HIS A 225 7.27 -17.37 -1.46
C HIS A 225 5.73 -17.40 -1.44
N LYS A 226 5.12 -18.57 -1.19
CA LYS A 226 3.66 -18.69 -1.15
C LYS A 226 3.07 -17.83 -0.03
N GLU A 227 3.68 -17.88 1.16
CA GLU A 227 3.29 -17.14 2.36
C GLU A 227 3.55 -15.64 2.19
N MET A 228 4.53 -15.25 1.38
CA MET A 228 4.75 -13.84 1.01
C MET A 228 3.64 -13.28 0.11
N MET A 229 3.09 -14.09 -0.80
CA MET A 229 2.12 -13.65 -1.81
C MET A 229 0.65 -13.78 -1.36
N VAL A 230 0.40 -13.80 -0.05
CA VAL A 230 -0.96 -13.75 0.52
C VAL A 230 -1.37 -12.32 0.84
N MET A 231 -2.58 -12.13 1.41
CA MET A 231 -3.03 -10.81 1.83
C MET A 231 -2.01 -10.13 2.76
N PRO A 232 -1.80 -8.81 2.66
CA PRO A 232 -0.61 -8.23 3.28
C PRO A 232 -0.65 -8.27 4.82
N GLN A 233 -1.83 -8.36 5.47
CA GLN A 233 -1.94 -8.57 6.93
C GLN A 233 -1.43 -9.94 7.38
N LYS A 234 -1.41 -10.91 6.46
CA LYS A 234 -1.00 -12.31 6.69
C LYS A 234 0.32 -12.63 5.97
N SER A 235 0.88 -11.68 5.23
CA SER A 235 2.11 -11.86 4.47
C SER A 235 3.27 -12.07 5.43
N ALA A 236 4.08 -13.09 5.13
CA ALA A 236 5.29 -13.41 5.86
C ALA A 236 6.52 -13.20 4.97
N VAL A 237 7.59 -12.67 5.56
CA VAL A 237 8.83 -12.43 4.85
C VAL A 237 9.61 -13.75 4.68
N PRO A 238 10.03 -14.13 3.46
CA PRO A 238 10.71 -15.40 3.23
C PRO A 238 12.21 -15.27 3.51
N HIS A 239 12.60 -15.21 4.78
CA HIS A 239 13.98 -14.97 5.22
C HIS A 239 15.00 -15.93 4.58
N ALA A 240 14.73 -17.24 4.57
CA ALA A 240 15.63 -18.24 3.99
C ALA A 240 15.86 -18.02 2.48
N LEU A 241 14.85 -17.55 1.76
CA LEU A 241 14.95 -17.21 0.35
C LEU A 241 15.80 -15.97 0.14
N ILE A 242 15.57 -14.92 0.94
CA ILE A 242 16.33 -13.66 0.90
C ILE A 242 17.81 -13.91 1.20
N ASP A 243 18.10 -14.75 2.20
CA ASP A 243 19.45 -15.16 2.55
C ASP A 243 20.15 -15.91 1.41
N ALA A 244 19.42 -16.81 0.72
CA ALA A 244 19.97 -17.51 -0.45
C ALA A 244 20.30 -16.55 -1.61
N ILE A 245 19.48 -15.53 -1.84
CA ILE A 245 19.77 -14.46 -2.82
C ILE A 245 21.02 -13.68 -2.40
N ARG A 246 21.09 -13.27 -1.13
CA ARG A 246 22.26 -12.55 -0.58
C ARG A 246 23.54 -13.34 -0.79
N ASP A 247 23.56 -14.59 -0.36
CA ASP A 247 24.76 -15.42 -0.41
C ASP A 247 25.23 -15.64 -1.86
N TRP A 248 24.27 -15.84 -2.78
CA TRP A 248 24.56 -15.97 -4.20
C TRP A 248 25.16 -14.69 -4.82
N ALA A 249 24.65 -13.51 -4.45
CA ALA A 249 25.12 -12.22 -4.93
C ALA A 249 26.50 -11.84 -4.33
N VAL A 250 26.72 -12.15 -3.06
CA VAL A 250 28.00 -11.95 -2.35
C VAL A 250 29.10 -12.82 -2.96
N ALA A 251 28.80 -14.08 -3.29
CA ALA A 251 29.76 -15.00 -3.91
C ALA A 251 30.24 -14.54 -5.31
N ARG A 252 29.52 -13.61 -5.95
CA ARG A 252 29.79 -13.09 -7.30
C ARG A 252 30.32 -11.66 -7.33
N SER A 253 30.66 -11.14 -6.17
CA SER A 253 31.27 -9.82 -6.04
C SER A 253 32.56 -9.92 -5.24
N ARG A 254 33.38 -8.88 -5.32
CA ARG A 254 34.57 -8.74 -4.48
C ARG A 254 34.47 -7.48 -3.65
N THR A 255 35.11 -7.51 -2.48
CA THR A 255 35.28 -6.32 -1.65
C THR A 255 36.20 -5.32 -2.36
N ILE A 256 35.92 -4.04 -2.21
CA ILE A 256 36.72 -2.91 -2.67
C ILE A 256 37.09 -2.02 -1.49
N GLU A 257 38.12 -1.19 -1.65
CA GLU A 257 38.61 -0.33 -0.57
C GLU A 257 37.64 0.79 -0.20
N SER A 258 37.04 1.41 -1.23
CA SER A 258 36.09 2.51 -1.05
C SER A 258 35.09 2.57 -2.20
N THR A 259 33.97 3.25 -1.95
CA THR A 259 32.90 3.46 -2.92
C THR A 259 32.25 4.82 -2.68
N GLY A 260 31.61 5.37 -3.72
CA GLY A 260 30.80 6.56 -3.62
C GLY A 260 29.38 6.28 -3.11
N ALA A 261 28.51 7.27 -3.23
CA ALA A 261 27.08 7.12 -2.95
C ALA A 261 26.26 7.70 -4.08
N LEU A 262 25.13 7.05 -4.38
CA LEU A 262 24.13 7.58 -5.29
C LEU A 262 23.35 8.70 -4.56
N ALA A 263 23.23 9.85 -5.22
CA ALA A 263 22.40 10.95 -4.73
C ALA A 263 21.01 10.87 -5.37
N LEU A 264 19.97 10.85 -4.53
CA LEU A 264 18.58 11.03 -4.96
C LEU A 264 18.14 12.45 -4.61
N ALA A 265 17.39 13.10 -5.52
CA ALA A 265 16.83 14.41 -5.23
C ALA A 265 15.72 14.25 -4.18
N PRO A 266 15.82 14.87 -2.99
CA PRO A 266 14.74 14.78 -1.99
C PRO A 266 13.50 15.58 -2.42
N GLU A 267 13.67 16.46 -3.41
CA GLU A 267 12.62 17.30 -3.94
C GLU A 267 12.72 17.45 -5.46
N ILE A 268 11.56 17.46 -6.13
CA ILE A 268 11.41 17.77 -7.55
C ILE A 268 10.23 18.73 -7.77
N VAL A 269 10.24 19.40 -8.92
CA VAL A 269 9.12 20.20 -9.40
C VAL A 269 8.69 19.69 -10.76
N VAL A 270 7.45 19.20 -10.86
CA VAL A 270 6.84 18.70 -12.11
C VAL A 270 5.42 19.24 -12.20
N ASP A 271 5.04 19.75 -13.37
CA ASP A 271 3.71 20.32 -13.65
C ASP A 271 3.26 21.40 -12.64
N GLY A 272 4.20 22.23 -12.19
CA GLY A 272 3.94 23.30 -11.22
C GLY A 272 3.68 22.80 -9.80
N LEU A 273 3.87 21.50 -9.53
CA LEU A 273 3.79 20.89 -8.21
C LEU A 273 5.18 20.54 -7.70
N ARG A 274 5.44 20.86 -6.43
CA ARG A 274 6.62 20.45 -5.69
C ARG A 274 6.32 19.16 -4.94
N TRP A 275 7.19 18.17 -5.12
CA TRP A 275 7.14 16.89 -4.42
C TRP A 275 8.37 16.77 -3.55
N ARG A 276 8.18 16.52 -2.26
CA ARG A 276 9.27 16.45 -1.28
C ARG A 276 9.15 15.18 -0.45
N THR A 277 10.20 14.38 -0.39
CA THR A 277 10.30 13.26 0.56
C THR A 277 10.54 13.79 1.97
N LEU A 278 9.91 13.16 2.95
CA LEU A 278 9.98 13.53 4.35
C LEU A 278 10.50 12.37 5.17
N ARG A 279 11.43 12.67 6.08
CA ARG A 279 11.86 11.81 7.19
C ARG A 279 11.62 12.58 8.48
N PHE A 280 10.74 12.06 9.33
CA PHE A 280 10.24 12.78 10.51
C PHE A 280 9.90 11.81 11.65
N GLY A 281 9.38 12.33 12.76
CA GLY A 281 9.19 11.58 14.00
C GLY A 281 10.52 11.30 14.72
N THR A 282 10.46 10.55 15.82
CA THR A 282 11.62 10.19 16.64
C THR A 282 12.72 9.56 15.78
N ASN A 283 13.95 10.10 15.82
CA ASN A 283 15.07 9.60 15.01
C ASN A 283 14.81 9.52 13.49
N GLY A 284 13.81 10.24 12.96
CA GLY A 284 13.46 10.21 11.54
C GLY A 284 12.86 8.87 11.06
N HIS A 285 12.31 8.05 11.97
CA HIS A 285 11.82 6.71 11.62
C HIS A 285 10.62 6.74 10.67
N LEU A 286 9.81 7.79 10.66
CA LEU A 286 8.64 7.90 9.78
C LEU A 286 9.03 8.38 8.40
N PHE A 287 8.32 7.88 7.39
CA PHE A 287 8.44 8.30 6.01
C PHE A 287 7.14 8.89 5.49
N GLY A 288 7.26 9.92 4.66
CA GLY A 288 6.13 10.49 3.94
C GLY A 288 6.55 11.28 2.72
N VAL A 289 5.56 11.75 1.98
CA VAL A 289 5.77 12.66 0.86
C VAL A 289 4.80 13.83 0.98
N ARG A 290 5.33 15.05 0.81
CA ARG A 290 4.53 16.26 0.68
C ARG A 290 4.43 16.67 -0.78
N THR A 291 3.21 16.88 -1.25
CA THR A 291 2.92 17.47 -2.55
C THR A 291 2.22 18.81 -2.35
N GLU A 292 2.75 19.88 -2.93
CA GLU A 292 2.23 21.25 -2.78
C GLU A 292 2.46 22.07 -4.06
N PRO A 293 1.80 23.23 -4.25
CA PRO A 293 2.13 24.13 -5.35
C PRO A 293 3.61 24.55 -5.28
N ALA A 294 4.28 24.66 -6.43
CA ALA A 294 5.68 25.09 -6.48
C ALA A 294 5.90 26.48 -5.86
N GLY A 295 4.91 27.37 -6.01
CA GLY A 295 4.85 28.70 -5.40
C GLY A 295 4.46 28.74 -3.92
N GLY A 296 4.25 27.59 -3.28
CA GLY A 296 3.81 27.46 -1.89
C GLY A 296 2.30 27.29 -1.73
N ALA A 297 1.91 26.58 -0.67
CA ALA A 297 0.50 26.39 -0.34
C ALA A 297 -0.12 27.66 0.27
N THR A 298 -1.37 27.94 -0.11
CA THR A 298 -2.15 29.12 0.34
C THR A 298 -3.47 28.73 1.00
N ARG A 299 -3.79 27.44 1.03
CA ARG A 299 -5.00 26.87 1.64
C ARG A 299 -4.65 25.93 2.78
N PRO A 300 -5.64 25.57 3.65
CA PRO A 300 -5.44 24.61 4.74
C PRO A 300 -4.71 23.34 4.30
N GLY A 301 -3.80 22.83 5.14
CA GLY A 301 -3.08 21.58 4.85
C GLY A 301 -4.01 20.37 4.79
N VAL A 302 -3.58 19.27 4.16
CA VAL A 302 -4.35 18.02 4.09
C VAL A 302 -3.45 16.84 4.48
N LEU A 303 -3.83 16.11 5.52
CA LEU A 303 -3.13 14.90 5.97
C LEU A 303 -3.89 13.67 5.48
N LEU A 304 -3.20 12.76 4.80
CA LEU A 304 -3.75 11.49 4.31
C LEU A 304 -3.15 10.32 5.10
N LEU A 305 -4.01 9.56 5.77
CA LEU A 305 -3.64 8.42 6.63
C LEU A 305 -4.18 7.12 6.04
N THR A 306 -3.29 6.22 5.65
CA THR A 306 -3.67 4.97 4.97
C THR A 306 -4.31 3.97 5.93
N GLY A 307 -5.06 3.03 5.36
CA GLY A 307 -5.68 1.94 6.08
C GLY A 307 -4.92 0.63 5.93
N GLY A 308 -5.03 -0.20 6.97
CA GLY A 308 -4.45 -1.53 6.98
C GLY A 308 -2.92 -1.47 6.94
N VAL A 309 -2.36 -2.31 6.08
CA VAL A 309 -0.91 -2.52 5.90
C VAL A 309 -0.45 -2.01 4.53
N THR A 310 -1.14 -1.00 4.03
CA THR A 310 -0.91 -0.41 2.72
C THR A 310 0.01 0.80 2.87
N PRO A 311 1.04 0.96 2.01
CA PRO A 311 1.90 2.14 2.04
C PRO A 311 1.10 3.41 1.71
N ARG A 312 1.67 4.57 2.04
CA ARG A 312 1.17 5.96 1.90
C ARG A 312 0.50 6.32 0.58
N THR A 313 0.78 5.57 -0.48
CA THR A 313 0.16 5.76 -1.80
C THR A 313 -1.28 5.26 -1.83
N ALA A 314 -1.69 4.50 -0.81
CA ALA A 314 -2.89 3.69 -0.73
C ALA A 314 -3.03 2.73 -1.92
N GLY A 315 -4.15 2.01 -1.99
CA GLY A 315 -4.48 1.20 -3.17
C GLY A 315 -4.58 2.08 -4.41
N ASN A 316 -4.04 1.57 -5.54
CA ASN A 316 -4.18 2.16 -6.87
C ASN A 316 -3.72 3.62 -6.99
N ASN A 317 -2.68 4.02 -6.23
CA ASN A 317 -2.17 5.40 -6.21
C ASN A 317 -3.23 6.46 -5.89
N SER A 318 -4.31 6.07 -5.20
CA SER A 318 -5.45 6.96 -4.94
C SER A 318 -5.06 8.20 -4.12
N TYR A 319 -4.14 8.06 -3.17
CA TYR A 319 -3.68 9.18 -2.34
C TYR A 319 -2.72 10.10 -3.10
N VAL A 320 -1.95 9.56 -4.03
CA VAL A 320 -1.10 10.35 -4.94
C VAL A 320 -1.97 11.20 -5.85
N THR A 321 -2.99 10.57 -6.46
CA THR A 321 -3.99 11.26 -7.29
C THR A 321 -4.72 12.36 -6.51
N LEU A 322 -5.15 12.07 -5.28
CA LEU A 322 -5.82 13.04 -4.42
C LEU A 322 -4.88 14.20 -4.06
N ALA A 323 -3.63 13.90 -3.72
CA ALA A 323 -2.63 14.90 -3.37
C ALA A 323 -2.35 15.86 -4.53
N GLU A 324 -2.17 15.36 -5.75
CA GLU A 324 -2.00 16.20 -6.94
C GLU A 324 -3.22 17.10 -7.19
N ARG A 325 -4.44 16.55 -7.12
CA ARG A 325 -5.68 17.29 -7.37
C ARG A 325 -5.91 18.42 -6.37
N LEU A 326 -5.55 18.20 -5.10
CA LEU A 326 -5.65 19.20 -4.04
C LEU A 326 -4.48 20.19 -4.08
N ALA A 327 -3.27 19.75 -4.39
CA ALA A 327 -2.11 20.62 -4.55
C ALA A 327 -2.30 21.60 -5.72
N LYS A 328 -2.86 21.14 -6.85
CA LYS A 328 -3.27 22.02 -7.96
C LYS A 328 -4.29 23.10 -7.55
N ARG A 329 -4.95 22.94 -6.39
CA ARG A 329 -5.90 23.90 -5.83
C ARG A 329 -5.35 24.71 -4.67
N GLY A 330 -4.04 24.64 -4.39
CA GLY A 330 -3.38 25.49 -3.39
C GLY A 330 -3.15 24.84 -2.02
N HIS A 331 -3.44 23.55 -1.86
CA HIS A 331 -3.23 22.84 -0.60
C HIS A 331 -1.83 22.21 -0.52
N ALA A 332 -1.22 22.21 0.67
CA ALA A 332 -0.11 21.30 0.96
C ALA A 332 -0.68 19.97 1.44
N VAL A 333 -0.30 18.87 0.79
CA VAL A 333 -0.83 17.53 1.09
C VAL A 333 0.30 16.63 1.57
N VAL A 334 0.20 16.12 2.79
CA VAL A 334 1.12 15.12 3.36
C VAL A 334 0.44 13.77 3.34
N ARG A 335 1.09 12.79 2.72
CA ARG A 335 0.76 11.37 2.84
C ARG A 335 1.92 10.67 3.53
N MET A 336 1.62 9.75 4.43
CA MET A 336 2.63 9.13 5.27
C MET A 336 2.42 7.64 5.47
N ASP A 337 3.53 6.96 5.75
CA ASP A 337 3.57 5.61 6.28
C ASP A 337 3.59 5.69 7.81
N VAL A 338 2.72 4.96 8.50
CA VAL A 338 2.81 4.79 9.97
C VAL A 338 3.90 3.78 10.31
N SER A 339 4.33 3.72 11.57
CA SER A 339 5.34 2.75 12.01
C SER A 339 5.00 1.33 11.57
N PHE A 340 6.03 0.56 11.20
CA PHE A 340 5.93 -0.80 10.65
C PHE A 340 5.29 -0.96 9.27
N ILE A 341 4.76 0.11 8.66
CA ILE A 341 4.14 0.07 7.33
C ILE A 341 5.02 0.80 6.31
N GLY A 342 5.01 0.33 5.06
CA GLY A 342 5.71 0.99 3.95
C GLY A 342 7.20 1.20 4.20
N GLU A 343 7.65 2.46 4.10
CA GLU A 343 9.05 2.87 4.26
C GLU A 343 9.37 3.43 5.66
N SER A 344 8.41 3.38 6.58
CA SER A 344 8.59 3.74 7.98
C SER A 344 9.26 2.61 8.77
N GLY A 345 10.15 3.02 9.68
CA GLY A 345 10.78 2.16 10.68
C GLY A 345 9.97 2.13 11.97
N THR A 346 10.68 2.06 13.10
CA THR A 346 10.12 2.03 14.45
C THR A 346 10.81 3.09 15.31
N PRO A 347 10.15 3.66 16.33
CA PRO A 347 10.76 4.69 17.18
C PRO A 347 12.03 4.20 17.90
N ASP A 348 12.00 2.95 18.37
CA ASP A 348 13.02 2.37 19.25
C ASP A 348 13.91 1.30 18.57
N GLY A 349 13.68 1.02 17.29
CA GLY A 349 14.42 0.01 16.53
C GLY A 349 14.01 -1.45 16.81
N GLU A 350 13.10 -1.70 17.75
CA GLU A 350 12.64 -3.06 18.11
C GLU A 350 11.45 -3.56 17.27
N ASP A 351 11.36 -4.89 17.17
CA ASP A 351 10.34 -5.68 16.47
C ASP A 351 8.97 -5.56 17.17
N GLY A 352 8.26 -4.45 16.94
CA GLY A 352 6.81 -4.43 17.13
C GLY A 352 6.11 -5.40 16.18
N ARG A 353 4.80 -5.60 16.39
CA ARG A 353 4.02 -6.53 15.55
C ARG A 353 3.99 -6.03 14.11
N GLU A 354 4.68 -6.76 13.27
CA GLU A 354 4.81 -6.47 11.86
C GLU A 354 3.46 -6.65 11.17
N ASN A 355 3.15 -5.82 10.17
CA ASN A 355 1.87 -5.83 9.48
C ASN A 355 0.65 -5.65 10.43
N ASP A 356 0.84 -4.98 11.58
CA ASP A 356 -0.26 -4.59 12.45
C ASP A 356 -0.99 -3.37 11.85
N PRO A 357 -2.30 -3.47 11.54
CA PRO A 357 -3.09 -2.33 11.08
C PRO A 357 -3.25 -1.23 12.14
N PHE A 358 -3.09 -1.56 13.42
CA PHE A 358 -3.28 -0.66 14.57
C PHE A 358 -2.04 -0.68 15.48
N PRO A 359 -0.86 -0.25 14.98
CA PRO A 359 0.33 -0.23 15.81
C PRO A 359 0.11 0.69 17.01
N PRO A 360 0.68 0.39 18.20
CA PRO A 360 0.51 1.23 19.38
C PRO A 360 0.88 2.71 19.17
N SER A 361 1.81 2.99 18.27
CA SER A 361 2.29 4.33 17.91
C SER A 361 1.37 5.09 16.95
N ILE A 362 0.31 4.48 16.39
CA ILE A 362 -0.46 5.04 15.27
C ILE A 362 -0.93 6.49 15.49
N LEU A 363 -1.29 6.85 16.73
CA LEU A 363 -1.73 8.21 17.05
C LEU A 363 -0.58 9.21 17.14
N ASP A 364 0.56 8.78 17.68
CA ASP A 364 1.76 9.63 17.76
C ASP A 364 2.38 9.81 16.37
N ASP A 365 2.35 8.77 15.54
CA ASP A 365 2.75 8.83 14.14
C ASP A 365 1.87 9.81 13.36
N ALA A 366 0.54 9.70 13.50
CA ALA A 366 -0.40 10.60 12.82
C ALA A 366 -0.23 12.07 13.27
N ARG A 367 0.04 12.31 14.56
CA ARG A 367 0.37 13.65 15.08
C ARG A 367 1.71 14.18 14.53
N ALA A 368 2.71 13.32 14.39
CA ALA A 368 3.97 13.68 13.78
C ALA A 368 3.77 14.07 12.31
N GLY A 369 2.97 13.31 11.55
CA GLY A 369 2.62 13.66 10.17
C GLY A 369 1.82 14.96 10.05
N ARG A 370 0.95 15.24 11.02
CA ARG A 370 0.25 16.53 11.12
C ARG A 370 1.22 17.71 11.28
N ALA A 371 2.33 17.53 11.99
CA ALA A 371 3.34 18.58 12.20
C ALA A 371 4.09 18.94 10.91
N GLU A 372 4.09 18.06 9.89
CA GLU A 372 4.73 18.29 8.59
C GLU A 372 3.92 19.16 7.62
N LEU A 373 2.65 19.42 7.97
CA LEU A 373 1.80 20.38 7.26
C LEU A 373 2.12 21.82 7.71
N PRO A 374 1.83 22.83 6.87
CA PRO A 374 1.89 24.23 7.27
C PRO A 374 1.12 24.50 8.58
N PRO A 375 1.59 25.45 9.40
CA PRO A 375 0.84 25.85 10.59
C PRO A 375 -0.51 26.45 10.19
N GLY A 376 -1.53 26.20 11.00
CA GLY A 376 -2.90 26.70 10.76
C GLY A 376 -3.92 25.59 10.51
N PRO A 377 -5.09 25.93 9.94
CA PRO A 377 -6.16 24.96 9.74
C PRO A 377 -5.76 23.81 8.81
N PHE A 378 -6.35 22.64 9.01
CA PHE A 378 -6.07 21.47 8.18
C PHE A 378 -7.27 20.52 8.04
N TRP A 379 -7.23 19.70 6.99
CA TRP A 379 -8.11 18.55 6.81
C TRP A 379 -7.35 17.27 7.10
N VAL A 380 -8.04 16.26 7.61
CA VAL A 380 -7.49 14.91 7.73
C VAL A 380 -8.42 13.91 7.04
N TYR A 381 -7.83 13.01 6.26
CA TYR A 381 -8.52 11.93 5.58
C TYR A 381 -7.92 10.62 6.06
N GLY A 382 -8.77 9.66 6.42
CA GLY A 382 -8.31 8.34 6.85
C GLY A 382 -9.22 7.23 6.36
N LEU A 383 -8.62 6.09 5.97
CA LEU A 383 -9.33 4.86 5.60
C LEU A 383 -9.10 3.76 6.64
N CYS A 384 -10.14 3.01 7.03
CA CYS A 384 -10.02 1.86 7.95
C CYS A 384 -9.28 2.21 9.26
N SER A 385 -8.09 1.67 9.52
CA SER A 385 -7.25 2.05 10.67
C SER A 385 -6.74 3.50 10.60
N GLY A 386 -6.49 4.01 9.40
CA GLY A 386 -6.26 5.43 9.15
C GLY A 386 -7.48 6.28 9.49
N ALA A 387 -8.70 5.77 9.36
CA ALA A 387 -9.93 6.50 9.75
C ALA A 387 -10.02 6.67 11.28
N PHE A 388 -9.60 5.64 12.04
CA PHE A 388 -9.43 5.75 13.49
C PHE A 388 -8.41 6.85 13.83
N ALA A 389 -7.23 6.84 13.20
CA ALA A 389 -6.20 7.84 13.43
C ALA A 389 -6.66 9.25 13.03
N ALA A 390 -7.36 9.39 11.89
CA ALA A 390 -7.92 10.65 11.41
C ALA A 390 -8.95 11.22 12.39
N PHE A 391 -9.86 10.38 12.90
CA PHE A 391 -10.84 10.76 13.91
C PHE A 391 -10.14 11.27 15.18
N GLN A 392 -9.15 10.54 15.69
CA GLN A 392 -8.42 10.90 16.91
C GLN A 392 -7.60 12.18 16.76
N VAL A 393 -6.92 12.37 15.61
CA VAL A 393 -6.20 13.62 15.31
C VAL A 393 -7.16 14.80 15.26
N ALA A 394 -8.30 14.67 14.57
CA ALA A 394 -9.27 15.75 14.47
C ALA A 394 -10.00 16.03 15.78
N LEU A 395 -10.21 15.02 16.62
CA LEU A 395 -10.79 15.18 17.95
C LEU A 395 -9.87 15.97 18.88
N GLY A 396 -8.56 15.74 18.79
CA GLY A 396 -7.53 16.29 19.70
C GLY A 396 -6.82 17.57 19.24
N ASP A 397 -7.07 18.07 18.03
CA ASP A 397 -6.44 19.29 17.51
C ASP A 397 -7.50 20.31 17.06
N ASP A 398 -7.60 21.43 17.76
CA ASP A 398 -8.59 22.48 17.48
C ASP A 398 -8.41 23.17 16.12
N ARG A 399 -7.28 22.92 15.43
CA ARG A 399 -7.03 23.41 14.07
C ARG A 399 -7.66 22.52 13.00
N ALA A 400 -8.26 21.38 13.38
CA ALA A 400 -8.90 20.47 12.45
C ALA A 400 -10.17 21.12 11.86
N ARG A 401 -10.06 21.55 10.60
CA ARG A 401 -11.15 22.17 9.85
C ARG A 401 -12.20 21.14 9.42
N GLY A 402 -11.77 19.91 9.16
CA GLY A 402 -12.66 18.79 8.88
C GLY A 402 -11.94 17.45 8.79
N ALA A 403 -12.72 16.38 8.88
CA ALA A 403 -12.24 15.00 8.87
C ALA A 403 -13.11 14.12 7.96
N PHE A 404 -12.45 13.36 7.08
CA PHE A 404 -13.04 12.28 6.30
C PHE A 404 -12.67 10.94 6.95
N ILE A 405 -13.67 10.28 7.51
CA ILE A 405 -13.54 9.07 8.30
C ILE A 405 -14.13 7.94 7.45
N VAL A 406 -13.29 7.30 6.64
CA VAL A 406 -13.72 6.39 5.56
C VAL A 406 -13.63 4.94 6.00
N ASN A 407 -14.76 4.22 5.93
CA ASN A 407 -14.90 2.83 6.37
C ASN A 407 -14.22 2.55 7.74
N PRO A 408 -14.51 3.33 8.80
CA PRO A 408 -13.91 3.13 10.11
C PRO A 408 -14.29 1.78 10.69
N GLU A 409 -13.31 1.11 11.30
CA GLU A 409 -13.54 -0.11 12.06
C GLU A 409 -13.87 0.17 13.53
N ARG A 410 -13.27 1.22 14.09
CA ARG A 410 -13.39 1.60 15.50
C ARG A 410 -13.04 3.07 15.71
N PHE A 411 -13.46 3.62 16.85
CA PHE A 411 -13.20 5.00 17.23
C PHE A 411 -12.37 5.15 18.51
N THR A 412 -12.23 4.09 19.29
CA THR A 412 -11.45 4.06 20.54
C THR A 412 -10.25 3.13 20.41
N PRO A 413 -9.14 3.42 21.13
CA PRO A 413 -8.01 2.50 21.21
C PRO A 413 -8.46 1.13 21.77
N PRO A 414 -7.90 0.02 21.29
CA PRO A 414 -8.16 -1.29 21.89
C PRO A 414 -7.73 -1.30 23.37
N ALA A 415 -8.53 -1.96 24.22
CA ALA A 415 -8.18 -2.13 25.63
C ALA A 415 -6.89 -2.97 25.75
N PRO A 416 -5.97 -2.64 26.69
CA PRO A 416 -4.69 -3.36 26.84
C PRO A 416 -4.82 -4.88 27.05
N GLU A 417 -5.97 -5.33 27.55
CA GLU A 417 -6.27 -6.73 27.89
C GLU A 417 -6.93 -7.53 26.75
N ALA A 418 -7.26 -6.90 25.61
CA ALA A 418 -7.72 -7.59 24.42
C ALA A 418 -6.51 -8.19 23.65
N ALA A 419 -5.82 -9.12 24.31
CA ALA A 419 -4.61 -9.76 23.80
C ALA A 419 -4.87 -10.82 22.71
N GLU A 420 -6.14 -11.18 22.45
CA GLU A 420 -6.48 -11.89 21.22
C GLU A 420 -6.75 -10.86 20.12
N PRO A 421 -6.10 -11.00 18.94
CA PRO A 421 -6.47 -10.17 17.79
C PRO A 421 -7.92 -10.51 17.44
N ALA A 422 -8.85 -9.69 17.90
CA ALA A 422 -10.19 -9.67 17.33
C ALA A 422 -9.99 -9.48 15.83
N LEU A 423 -10.38 -10.48 15.03
CA LEU A 423 -10.34 -10.44 13.58
C LEU A 423 -10.79 -9.04 13.14
N SER A 424 -9.91 -8.32 12.44
CA SER A 424 -10.26 -7.00 11.95
C SER A 424 -11.56 -7.08 11.18
N THR A 425 -12.37 -6.03 11.18
CA THR A 425 -13.62 -6.01 10.42
C THR A 425 -13.36 -6.26 8.92
N ALA A 426 -12.15 -5.93 8.44
CA ALA A 426 -11.64 -6.33 7.12
C ALA A 426 -11.39 -7.85 6.98
N ASP A 427 -10.82 -8.51 7.99
CA ASP A 427 -10.73 -9.98 8.04
C ASP A 427 -12.11 -10.65 8.13
N GLN A 428 -13.07 -10.01 8.80
CA GLN A 428 -14.47 -10.46 8.86
C GLN A 428 -15.16 -10.32 7.51
N LEU A 429 -14.94 -9.22 6.79
CA LEU A 429 -15.39 -9.03 5.40
C LEU A 429 -14.79 -10.07 4.45
N GLU A 430 -13.51 -10.39 4.60
CA GLU A 430 -12.83 -11.39 3.77
C GLU A 430 -13.23 -12.83 4.14
N GLN A 431 -13.43 -13.13 5.43
CA GLN A 431 -14.01 -14.41 5.87
C GLN A 431 -15.45 -14.55 5.38
N MET A 432 -16.25 -13.49 5.45
CA MET A 432 -17.64 -13.50 4.98
C MET A 432 -17.74 -13.64 3.46
N ASN A 433 -16.85 -12.99 2.69
CA ASN A 433 -16.76 -13.17 1.23
C ASN A 433 -16.29 -14.60 0.85
N ARG A 434 -15.35 -15.19 1.59
CA ARG A 434 -14.99 -16.61 1.43
C ARG A 434 -16.12 -17.57 1.86
N TYR A 435 -16.88 -17.21 2.89
CA TYR A 435 -17.98 -18.03 3.44
C TYR A 435 -19.23 -17.98 2.54
N LEU A 436 -19.52 -16.85 1.90
CA LEU A 436 -20.63 -16.69 0.95
C LEU A 436 -20.40 -17.44 -0.37
N GLN A 437 -19.15 -17.71 -0.77
CA GLN A 437 -18.87 -18.63 -1.88
C GLN A 437 -19.17 -20.10 -1.53
N VAL A 438 -19.13 -20.46 -0.24
CA VAL A 438 -19.46 -21.82 0.24
C VAL A 438 -20.96 -22.00 0.51
N ILE A 439 -21.70 -20.93 0.83
CA ILE A 439 -23.15 -20.99 1.09
C ILE A 439 -23.99 -21.28 -0.19
N ARG A 440 -23.36 -21.25 -1.37
CA ARG A 440 -23.97 -21.73 -2.62
C ARG A 440 -23.84 -23.24 -2.85
N ASP A 441 -23.22 -23.98 -1.92
CA ASP A 441 -23.16 -25.44 -1.96
C ASP A 441 -24.38 -26.08 -1.22
N PRO A 442 -25.27 -26.79 -1.93
CA PRO A 442 -26.38 -27.52 -1.32
C PRO A 442 -25.93 -28.55 -0.25
N ALA A 443 -24.68 -29.03 -0.31
CA ALA A 443 -24.14 -29.98 0.67
C ALA A 443 -23.83 -29.33 2.03
N ALA A 444 -23.52 -28.02 2.06
CA ALA A 444 -23.30 -27.26 3.30
C ALA A 444 -24.61 -27.06 4.08
N TRP A 445 -25.72 -26.81 3.38
CA TRP A 445 -27.07 -26.76 3.97
C TRP A 445 -27.53 -28.11 4.52
N LYS A 446 -27.16 -29.20 3.85
CA LYS A 446 -27.42 -30.57 4.32
C LYS A 446 -26.66 -30.91 5.61
N LYS A 447 -25.45 -30.34 5.81
CA LYS A 447 -24.69 -30.41 7.07
C LYS A 447 -25.32 -29.58 8.18
N LEU A 448 -25.82 -28.37 7.88
CA LEU A 448 -26.50 -27.51 8.86
C LEU A 448 -27.79 -28.15 9.42
N LEU A 449 -28.54 -28.85 8.57
CA LEU A 449 -29.76 -29.57 8.94
C LEU A 449 -29.51 -30.93 9.62
N SER A 450 -28.26 -31.38 9.73
CA SER A 450 -27.87 -32.64 10.37
C SER A 450 -27.54 -32.55 11.87
N GLY A 451 -27.83 -31.41 12.52
CA GLY A 451 -27.78 -31.29 13.99
C GLY A 451 -26.39 -31.19 14.62
N LYS A 452 -25.35 -30.80 13.87
CA LYS A 452 -23.97 -30.63 14.38
C LYS A 452 -23.48 -29.18 14.35
N ALA A 453 -24.30 -28.22 14.76
CA ALA A 453 -23.90 -26.82 14.93
C ALA A 453 -23.92 -26.41 16.41
N ASP A 454 -22.91 -25.64 16.83
CA ASP A 454 -22.70 -25.21 18.21
C ASP A 454 -23.71 -24.10 18.61
N VAL A 455 -24.85 -24.54 19.15
CA VAL A 455 -25.99 -23.70 19.57
C VAL A 455 -25.58 -22.65 20.61
N ARG A 456 -24.48 -22.86 21.36
CA ARG A 456 -24.01 -21.92 22.38
C ARG A 456 -23.44 -20.63 21.79
N TYR A 457 -22.78 -20.71 20.64
CA TYR A 457 -22.23 -19.52 19.97
C TYR A 457 -23.37 -18.63 19.42
N LEU A 458 -24.39 -19.24 18.82
CA LEU A 458 -25.56 -18.52 18.32
C LEU A 458 -26.36 -17.86 19.47
N ALA A 459 -26.50 -18.55 20.61
CA ALA A 459 -27.12 -17.99 21.81
C ALA A 459 -26.32 -16.81 22.39
N LYS A 460 -24.98 -16.86 22.35
CA LYS A 460 -24.09 -15.76 22.80
C LYS A 460 -24.21 -14.53 21.89
N VAL A 461 -24.32 -14.73 20.58
CA VAL A 461 -24.52 -13.62 19.61
C VAL A 461 -25.92 -13.00 19.76
N LEU A 462 -26.94 -13.82 19.99
CA LEU A 462 -28.31 -13.35 20.23
C LEU A 462 -28.46 -12.64 21.57
N SER A 463 -27.78 -13.09 22.63
CA SER A 463 -27.79 -12.43 23.95
C SER A 463 -27.00 -11.12 23.95
N ALA A 464 -25.89 -11.03 23.20
CA ALA A 464 -25.17 -9.77 22.97
C ALA A 464 -26.06 -8.74 22.24
N ARG A 465 -26.85 -9.18 21.24
CA ARG A 465 -27.86 -8.33 20.58
C ARG A 465 -28.98 -7.89 21.53
N ALA A 466 -29.44 -8.75 22.44
CA ALA A 466 -30.45 -8.39 23.44
C ALA A 466 -29.90 -7.36 24.46
N ALA A 467 -28.66 -7.53 24.92
CA ALA A 467 -28.00 -6.59 25.82
C ALA A 467 -27.80 -5.21 25.16
N SER A 468 -27.46 -5.17 23.86
CA SER A 468 -27.34 -3.90 23.11
C SER A 468 -28.67 -3.14 22.99
N LYS A 469 -29.81 -3.84 22.87
CA LYS A 469 -31.15 -3.22 22.87
C LYS A 469 -31.53 -2.66 24.22
N VAL A 470 -31.10 -3.29 25.32
CA VAL A 470 -31.34 -2.81 26.68
C VAL A 470 -30.47 -1.58 26.99
N GLY A 471 -29.21 -1.56 26.53
CA GLY A 471 -28.34 -0.39 26.60
C GLY A 471 -28.92 0.83 25.86
N ALA A 472 -29.35 0.62 24.60
CA ALA A 472 -29.98 1.68 23.79
C ALA A 472 -31.30 2.21 24.38
N LEU A 473 -32.05 1.37 25.11
CA LEU A 473 -33.27 1.79 25.80
C LEU A 473 -32.96 2.65 27.03
N ARG A 474 -31.91 2.30 27.78
CA ARG A 474 -31.44 3.04 28.97
C ARG A 474 -30.89 4.41 28.58
N GLU A 475 -30.13 4.46 27.49
CA GLU A 475 -29.57 5.70 26.93
C GLU A 475 -30.67 6.64 26.37
N ARG A 476 -31.72 6.09 25.76
CA ARG A 476 -32.93 6.85 25.36
C ARG A 476 -33.68 7.47 26.55
N VAL A 477 -33.68 6.81 27.70
CA VAL A 477 -34.30 7.33 28.94
C VAL A 477 -33.44 8.44 29.56
N GLU A 478 -32.12 8.27 29.58
CA GLU A 478 -31.18 9.29 30.09
C GLU A 478 -31.15 10.54 29.20
N THR A 479 -31.24 10.38 27.88
CA THR A 479 -31.36 11.50 26.92
C THR A 479 -32.67 12.26 27.10
N ARG A 480 -33.78 11.57 27.41
CA ARG A 480 -35.08 12.20 27.76
C ARG A 480 -35.04 13.00 29.08
N LEU A 481 -34.09 12.69 29.96
CA LEU A 481 -33.85 13.38 31.22
C LEU A 481 -32.84 14.55 31.09
N GLY A 482 -32.42 14.90 29.87
CA GLY A 482 -31.61 16.09 29.60
C GLY A 482 -30.13 15.98 29.98
N ARG A 483 -29.61 14.77 30.25
CA ARG A 483 -28.18 14.56 30.47
C ARG A 483 -27.52 14.08 29.17
N ALA A 484 -26.72 14.96 28.55
CA ALA A 484 -25.83 14.54 27.47
C ALA A 484 -24.82 13.51 28.03
N PRO A 485 -24.58 12.37 27.35
CA PRO A 485 -23.58 11.42 27.80
C PRO A 485 -22.19 12.08 27.76
N ALA A 486 -21.42 11.95 28.85
CA ALA A 486 -20.11 12.58 29.00
C ALA A 486 -18.98 11.89 28.21
N LYS A 487 -19.26 10.72 27.59
CA LYS A 487 -18.30 9.85 26.89
C LYS A 487 -18.99 9.15 25.72
N GLY A 488 -18.20 8.74 24.71
CA GLY A 488 -18.66 7.94 23.56
C GLY A 488 -18.71 8.74 22.26
N LEU A 489 -18.86 8.03 21.14
CA LEU A 489 -18.74 8.58 19.78
C LEU A 489 -19.60 9.82 19.56
N ALA A 490 -20.88 9.78 19.96
CA ALA A 490 -21.78 10.91 19.79
C ALA A 490 -21.31 12.18 20.54
N ALA A 491 -20.74 12.02 21.74
CA ALA A 491 -20.20 13.15 22.51
C ALA A 491 -18.92 13.72 21.90
N ASP A 492 -18.06 12.85 21.37
CA ASP A 492 -16.83 13.26 20.69
C ASP A 492 -17.12 13.98 19.36
N VAL A 493 -18.09 13.49 18.58
CA VAL A 493 -18.57 14.19 17.37
C VAL A 493 -19.20 15.54 17.72
N ASP A 494 -20.04 15.61 18.76
CA ASP A 494 -20.64 16.87 19.21
C ASP A 494 -19.56 17.91 19.60
N ARG A 495 -18.49 17.46 20.26
CA ARG A 495 -17.32 18.31 20.59
C ARG A 495 -16.63 18.82 19.33
N MET A 496 -16.44 17.99 18.31
CA MET A 496 -15.84 18.39 17.04
C MET A 496 -16.73 19.43 16.32
N LEU A 497 -18.03 19.17 16.22
CA LEU A 497 -18.99 20.08 15.59
C LEU A 497 -19.07 21.42 16.32
N ALA A 498 -19.04 21.42 17.66
CA ALA A 498 -19.06 22.64 18.46
C ALA A 498 -17.85 23.56 18.22
N ARG A 499 -16.72 23.01 17.74
CA ARG A 499 -15.53 23.77 17.32
C ARG A 499 -15.54 24.17 15.84
N GLY A 500 -16.56 23.80 15.09
CA GLY A 500 -16.66 24.05 13.65
C GLY A 500 -15.86 23.07 12.78
N THR A 501 -15.50 21.89 13.30
CA THR A 501 -14.90 20.83 12.49
C THR A 501 -15.98 20.17 11.63
N ASP A 502 -15.77 20.12 10.31
CA ASP A 502 -16.66 19.38 9.39
C ASP A 502 -16.42 17.86 9.52
N VAL A 503 -17.40 17.11 10.01
CA VAL A 503 -17.26 15.66 10.26
C VAL A 503 -17.98 14.86 9.18
N HIS A 504 -17.21 14.10 8.39
CA HIS A 504 -17.72 13.27 7.31
C HIS A 504 -17.42 11.79 7.57
N PHE A 505 -18.44 11.01 7.92
CA PHE A 505 -18.38 9.56 7.87
C PHE A 505 -18.70 9.08 6.45
N VAL A 506 -17.79 8.30 5.87
CA VAL A 506 -17.88 7.85 4.48
C VAL A 506 -17.85 6.34 4.44
N PHE A 507 -18.81 5.73 3.74
CA PHE A 507 -18.95 4.29 3.68
C PHE A 507 -19.04 3.77 2.25
N SER A 508 -18.46 2.60 2.00
CA SER A 508 -18.86 1.75 0.89
C SER A 508 -20.18 1.04 1.21
N GLU A 509 -21.00 0.82 0.20
CA GLU A 509 -22.26 0.09 0.35
C GLU A 509 -22.02 -1.33 0.90
N GLY A 510 -22.76 -1.69 1.95
CA GLY A 510 -22.60 -2.99 2.61
C GLY A 510 -21.44 -3.08 3.59
N ASP A 511 -20.69 -1.99 3.80
CA ASP A 511 -19.61 -1.98 4.80
C ASP A 511 -20.19 -2.13 6.23
N PRO A 512 -19.71 -3.10 7.03
CA PRO A 512 -20.16 -3.33 8.39
C PRO A 512 -19.89 -2.14 9.34
N GLY A 513 -18.87 -1.33 9.07
CA GLY A 513 -18.56 -0.12 9.82
C GLY A 513 -19.69 0.90 9.79
N HIS A 514 -20.51 0.90 8.74
CA HIS A 514 -21.69 1.78 8.65
C HIS A 514 -22.71 1.45 9.76
N ALA A 515 -23.08 0.18 9.88
CA ALA A 515 -24.03 -0.27 10.89
C ALA A 515 -23.47 -0.10 12.32
N ALA A 516 -22.18 -0.37 12.51
CA ALA A 516 -21.50 -0.17 13.81
C ALA A 516 -21.48 1.32 14.21
N THR A 517 -21.13 2.21 13.29
CA THR A 517 -21.12 3.66 13.51
C THR A 517 -22.51 4.18 13.89
N LEU A 518 -23.55 3.78 13.16
CA LEU A 518 -24.93 4.17 13.49
C LEU A 518 -25.37 3.64 14.87
N ALA A 519 -24.94 2.43 15.24
CA ALA A 519 -25.23 1.87 16.56
C ALA A 519 -24.53 2.66 17.68
N GLU A 520 -23.27 3.07 17.49
CA GLU A 520 -22.52 3.88 18.46
C GLU A 520 -22.99 5.33 18.57
N LEU A 521 -23.47 5.93 17.46
CA LEU A 521 -24.10 7.26 17.48
C LEU A 521 -25.49 7.22 18.16
N GLY A 522 -26.16 6.07 18.09
CA GLY A 522 -27.43 5.81 18.76
C GLY A 522 -28.53 6.81 18.38
N ALA A 523 -29.32 7.23 19.37
CA ALA A 523 -30.44 8.15 19.15
C ALA A 523 -30.01 9.57 18.75
N ARG A 524 -28.72 9.92 18.90
CA ARG A 524 -28.18 11.26 18.60
C ARG A 524 -27.75 11.43 17.15
N ALA A 525 -27.76 10.38 16.32
CA ALA A 525 -27.32 10.48 14.93
C ALA A 525 -28.02 11.62 14.17
N SER A 526 -29.36 11.67 14.19
CA SER A 526 -30.13 12.73 13.50
C SER A 526 -29.93 14.13 14.08
N GLU A 527 -29.69 14.24 15.40
CA GLU A 527 -29.32 15.50 16.05
C GLU A 527 -27.97 16.02 15.52
N LEU A 528 -26.99 15.13 15.43
CA LEU A 528 -25.64 15.46 14.96
C LEU A 528 -25.62 15.77 13.46
N GLU A 529 -26.43 15.08 12.64
CA GLU A 529 -26.61 15.43 11.22
C GLU A 529 -27.19 16.83 11.05
N ALA A 530 -28.18 17.20 11.87
CA ALA A 530 -28.74 18.56 11.89
C ALA A 530 -27.72 19.62 12.33
N LYS A 531 -26.73 19.23 13.14
CA LYS A 531 -25.59 20.08 13.56
C LYS A 531 -24.44 20.12 12.54
N GLY A 532 -24.52 19.37 11.44
CA GLY A 532 -23.55 19.43 10.34
C GLY A 532 -22.69 18.17 10.15
N MET A 533 -22.84 17.13 10.97
CA MET A 533 -22.26 15.81 10.67
C MET A 533 -22.83 15.29 9.34
N ARG A 534 -22.01 14.64 8.52
CA ARG A 534 -22.48 13.98 7.30
C ARG A 534 -22.15 12.50 7.31
N ILE A 535 -23.12 11.68 6.93
CA ILE A 535 -22.93 10.27 6.61
C ILE A 535 -23.17 10.10 5.11
N THR A 536 -22.18 9.60 4.38
CA THR A 536 -22.24 9.44 2.92
C THR A 536 -21.88 8.01 2.53
N THR A 537 -22.73 7.37 1.74
CA THR A 537 -22.51 5.99 1.27
C THR A 537 -22.34 5.97 -0.25
N PHE A 538 -21.29 5.30 -0.71
CA PHE A 538 -21.01 5.10 -2.13
C PHE A 538 -21.41 3.68 -2.55
N ALA A 539 -22.31 3.60 -3.54
CA ALA A 539 -22.68 2.33 -4.16
C ALA A 539 -21.53 1.78 -5.02
N ARG A 540 -21.48 0.45 -5.17
CA ARG A 540 -20.47 -0.26 -5.98
C ARG A 540 -19.02 0.06 -5.60
N ALA A 541 -18.76 0.16 -4.30
CA ALA A 541 -17.43 0.31 -3.76
C ALA A 541 -17.15 -0.87 -2.82
N ASP A 542 -15.93 -1.40 -2.86
CA ASP A 542 -15.41 -2.26 -1.81
C ASP A 542 -14.83 -1.43 -0.64
N HIS A 543 -14.40 -2.13 0.41
CA HIS A 543 -13.85 -1.51 1.62
C HIS A 543 -12.68 -0.55 1.35
N ASN A 544 -11.91 -0.77 0.28
CA ASN A 544 -10.73 0.03 -0.04
C ASN A 544 -10.95 0.98 -1.23
N PHE A 545 -12.15 1.03 -1.80
CA PHE A 545 -12.46 1.74 -3.04
C PHE A 545 -11.52 1.33 -4.19
N HIS A 546 -11.34 0.03 -4.39
CA HIS A 546 -10.56 -0.48 -5.53
C HIS A 546 -11.27 -0.22 -6.87
N GLU A 547 -12.59 -0.21 -6.94
CA GLU A 547 -13.31 0.04 -8.19
C GLU A 547 -13.04 1.47 -8.69
N LEU A 548 -12.62 1.60 -9.95
CA LEU A 548 -12.25 2.87 -10.59
C LEU A 548 -13.39 3.88 -10.53
N SER A 549 -14.60 3.43 -10.84
CA SER A 549 -15.75 4.33 -10.97
C SER A 549 -16.20 4.91 -9.63
N SER A 550 -16.23 4.09 -8.57
CA SER A 550 -16.60 4.54 -7.22
C SER A 550 -15.47 5.32 -6.56
N ARG A 551 -14.20 4.90 -6.77
CA ARG A 551 -13.02 5.66 -6.37
C ARG A 551 -13.01 7.05 -6.97
N ALA A 552 -13.18 7.18 -8.28
CA ALA A 552 -13.18 8.48 -8.95
C ALA A 552 -14.24 9.41 -8.37
N LYS A 553 -15.47 8.90 -8.18
CA LYS A 553 -16.57 9.65 -7.54
C LYS A 553 -16.23 10.08 -6.11
N MET A 554 -15.64 9.19 -5.31
CA MET A 554 -15.25 9.50 -3.94
C MET A 554 -14.17 10.59 -3.92
N LEU A 555 -13.12 10.46 -4.73
CA LEU A 555 -12.06 11.46 -4.82
C LEU A 555 -12.59 12.82 -5.31
N ASP A 556 -13.46 12.83 -6.32
CA ASP A 556 -14.10 14.07 -6.81
C ASP A 556 -14.93 14.74 -5.73
N TRP A 557 -15.70 13.96 -4.97
CA TRP A 557 -16.51 14.45 -3.86
C TRP A 557 -15.66 15.02 -2.72
N VAL A 558 -14.57 14.35 -2.33
CA VAL A 558 -13.63 14.85 -1.32
C VAL A 558 -13.00 16.18 -1.78
N VAL A 559 -12.48 16.23 -3.01
CA VAL A 559 -11.87 17.45 -3.57
C VAL A 559 -12.89 18.59 -3.59
N SER A 560 -14.10 18.33 -4.07
CA SER A 560 -15.18 19.33 -4.12
C SER A 560 -15.51 19.85 -2.72
N THR A 561 -15.65 18.95 -1.74
CA THR A 561 -15.97 19.31 -0.35
C THR A 561 -14.90 20.20 0.28
N ILE A 562 -13.62 19.80 0.18
CA ILE A 562 -12.49 20.58 0.72
C ILE A 562 -12.40 21.97 0.06
N CYS A 563 -12.67 22.07 -1.23
CA CYS A 563 -12.48 23.31 -1.98
C CYS A 563 -13.66 24.28 -1.85
N THR A 564 -14.86 23.77 -1.57
CA THR A 564 -16.08 24.57 -1.38
C THR A 564 -16.35 24.95 0.07
N ALA A 565 -15.72 24.26 1.02
CA ALA A 565 -15.75 24.65 2.43
C ALA A 565 -15.27 26.10 2.57
N ARG A 566 -16.14 26.96 3.13
CA ARG A 566 -15.83 28.38 3.34
C ARG A 566 -14.61 28.50 4.24
N GLY A 567 -13.66 29.35 3.82
CA GLY A 567 -12.39 29.60 4.51
C GLY A 567 -12.56 30.22 5.88
#